data_AF-A0A8T7M0M2-F1
#
_entry.id   AF-A0A8T7M0M2-F1
#
_cell.length_a   1.000
_cell.length_b   1.000
_cell.length_c   1.000
_cell.angle_alpha   90.00
_cell.angle_beta   90.00
_cell.angle_gamma   90.00
#
_symmetry.space_group_name_H-M   'P 1'
#
loop_
_entity.id
_entity.type
_entity.pdbx_description
1 polymer ?
#
loop_
_entity_poly.entity_id
_entity_poly.type
_entity_poly.pdbx_seq_one_letter_code
_entity_poly.pdbx_strand_id
1 'polypeptide(L)'
;MNLQTILIIAVIVIVGWFAFGMIYNLRRGDKLLKWMEGGLPLIGQRTTFRWLGSSVAELGIAKAKRPFQRLDTLLVLKPRDVFWMTILALIQRRDDILIFRAALAAPPLLDLELADPKTWSGREALKRVAQRGWEATEYRGLRLMAPKGLLHLAVETVDRLASPMQALSARYIRLNLRKTAPNLEIHLPFPNPRETDAKTYFQSLLDLARAVNERNS
;
A
#
# COMPACT_ATOMS: atom_id res chain seq x y z
N MET A 1 -39.97 -21.04 -18.70
CA MET A 1 -39.60 -20.50 -17.37
C MET A 1 -40.20 -19.11 -17.24
N ASN A 2 -41.03 -18.86 -16.23
CA ASN A 2 -41.74 -17.57 -16.12
C ASN A 2 -40.76 -16.43 -15.80
N LEU A 3 -41.02 -15.23 -16.33
CA LEU A 3 -40.19 -14.03 -16.11
C LEU A 3 -39.97 -13.75 -14.61
N GLN A 4 -41.01 -13.96 -13.79
CA GLN A 4 -40.93 -13.86 -12.34
C GLN A 4 -39.90 -14.82 -11.73
N THR A 5 -39.87 -16.08 -12.18
CA THR A 5 -38.89 -17.07 -11.72
C THR A 5 -37.46 -16.66 -12.11
N ILE A 6 -37.28 -16.13 -13.32
CA ILE A 6 -35.97 -15.63 -13.79
C ILE A 6 -35.51 -14.46 -12.90
N LEU A 7 -36.40 -13.51 -12.60
CA LEU A 7 -36.09 -12.36 -11.76
C LEU A 7 -35.75 -12.77 -10.33
N ILE A 8 -36.51 -13.70 -9.74
CA ILE A 8 -36.23 -14.21 -8.38
C ILE A 8 -34.86 -14.87 -8.33
N ILE A 9 -34.55 -15.74 -9.30
CA ILE A 9 -33.23 -16.39 -9.37
C ILE A 9 -32.12 -15.35 -9.52
N ALA A 10 -32.30 -14.35 -10.41
CA ALA A 10 -31.32 -13.30 -10.63
C ALA A 10 -31.05 -12.49 -9.35
N VAL A 11 -32.10 -12.11 -8.60
CA VAL A 11 -31.98 -11.39 -7.33
C VAL A 11 -31.24 -12.23 -6.30
N ILE A 12 -31.60 -13.52 -6.15
CA ILE A 12 -30.93 -14.42 -5.19
C ILE A 12 -29.44 -14.55 -5.52
N VAL A 13 -29.08 -14.69 -6.80
CA VAL A 13 -27.68 -14.79 -7.24
C VAL A 13 -26.93 -13.49 -6.94
N ILE A 14 -27.51 -12.33 -7.24
CA ILE A 14 -26.86 -11.02 -7.00
C ILE A 14 -26.67 -10.77 -5.50
N VAL A 15 -27.71 -10.98 -4.70
CA VAL A 15 -27.66 -10.77 -3.24
C VAL A 15 -26.71 -11.78 -2.60
N GLY A 16 -26.76 -13.05 -3.02
CA GLY A 16 -25.86 -14.09 -2.55
C GLY A 16 -24.39 -13.78 -2.87
N TRP A 17 -24.10 -13.29 -4.09
CA TRP A 17 -22.76 -12.86 -4.47
C TRP A 17 -22.27 -11.69 -3.62
N PHE A 18 -23.11 -10.68 -3.44
CA PHE A 18 -22.79 -9.51 -2.62
C PHE A 18 -22.47 -9.90 -1.17
N ALA A 19 -23.33 -10.71 -0.55
CA ALA A 19 -23.12 -11.19 0.81
C ALA A 19 -21.84 -12.03 0.92
N PHE A 20 -21.59 -12.92 -0.04
CA PHE A 20 -20.37 -13.73 -0.07
C PHE A 20 -19.11 -12.87 -0.21
N GLY A 21 -19.10 -11.91 -1.14
CA GLY A 21 -18.00 -10.99 -1.37
C GLY A 21 -17.69 -10.14 -0.14
N MET A 22 -18.72 -9.63 0.53
CA MET A 22 -18.58 -8.88 1.78
C MET A 22 -17.97 -9.74 2.90
N ILE A 23 -18.53 -10.93 3.14
CA ILE A 23 -18.03 -11.85 4.20
C ILE A 23 -16.58 -12.24 3.91
N TYR A 24 -16.23 -12.50 2.65
CA TYR A 24 -14.87 -12.83 2.26
C TYR A 24 -13.90 -11.68 2.54
N ASN A 25 -14.26 -10.45 2.16
CA ASN A 25 -13.43 -9.27 2.40
C ASN A 25 -13.23 -9.01 3.91
N LEU A 26 -14.30 -9.06 4.70
CA LEU A 26 -14.22 -8.89 6.15
C LEU A 26 -13.31 -9.94 6.79
N ARG A 27 -13.51 -11.23 6.48
CA ARG A 27 -12.67 -12.31 7.01
C ARG A 27 -11.19 -12.15 6.62
N ARG A 28 -10.92 -11.68 5.40
CA ARG A 28 -9.54 -11.47 4.92
C ARG A 28 -8.89 -10.27 5.60
N GLY A 29 -9.65 -9.18 5.76
CA GLY A 29 -9.22 -8.00 6.52
C GLY A 29 -8.94 -8.35 7.98
N ASP A 30 -9.87 -9.02 8.66
CA ASP A 30 -9.71 -9.42 10.07
C ASP A 30 -8.48 -10.31 10.30
N LYS A 31 -8.20 -11.24 9.38
CA LYS A 31 -6.97 -12.05 9.45
C LYS A 31 -5.71 -11.20 9.35
N LEU A 32 -5.70 -10.22 8.45
CA LEU A 32 -4.57 -9.33 8.31
C LEU A 32 -4.43 -8.40 9.53
N LEU A 33 -5.55 -7.89 10.06
CA LEU A 33 -5.56 -7.07 11.27
C LEU A 33 -4.99 -7.82 12.48
N LYS A 34 -5.47 -9.04 12.74
CA LYS A 34 -4.94 -9.92 13.79
C LYS A 34 -3.46 -10.22 13.61
N TRP A 35 -3.01 -10.40 12.37
CA TRP A 35 -1.60 -10.55 12.08
C TRP A 35 -0.82 -9.26 12.41
N MET A 36 -1.32 -8.09 12.00
CA MET A 36 -0.70 -6.80 12.27
C MET A 36 -0.59 -6.47 13.76
N GLU A 37 -1.56 -6.90 14.59
CA GLU A 37 -1.50 -6.76 16.05
C GLU A 37 -0.21 -7.32 16.65
N GLY A 38 0.38 -8.35 16.03
CA GLY A 38 1.66 -8.93 16.46
C GLY A 38 2.87 -7.99 16.29
N GLY A 39 2.83 -7.06 15.33
CA GLY A 39 3.96 -6.18 14.96
C GLY A 39 3.73 -4.68 15.18
N LEU A 40 2.49 -4.20 15.20
CA LEU A 40 2.16 -2.79 15.42
C LEU A 40 2.74 -2.18 16.71
N PRO A 41 2.84 -2.91 17.85
CA PRO A 41 3.46 -2.38 19.08
C PRO A 41 4.93 -1.97 18.93
N LEU A 42 5.63 -2.49 17.90
CA LEU A 42 6.99 -2.05 17.56
C LEU A 42 7.00 -0.61 17.06
N ILE A 43 5.95 -0.18 16.34
CA ILE A 43 5.79 1.18 15.82
C ILE A 43 5.19 2.10 16.87
N GLY A 44 4.15 1.69 17.58
CA GLY A 44 3.49 2.52 18.58
C GLY A 44 2.41 1.77 19.36
N GLN A 45 2.14 2.22 20.58
CA GLN A 45 1.20 1.54 21.49
C GLN A 45 -0.27 1.93 21.25
N ARG A 46 -0.52 3.12 20.71
CA ARG A 46 -1.88 3.64 20.49
C ARG A 46 -2.19 3.60 18.99
N THR A 47 -3.10 2.73 18.63
CA THR A 47 -3.61 2.58 17.27
C THR A 47 -5.08 2.93 17.26
N THR A 48 -5.47 3.94 16.47
CA THR A 48 -6.87 4.16 16.12
C THR A 48 -7.24 3.22 14.99
N PHE A 49 -8.44 2.67 15.03
CA PHE A 49 -8.92 1.77 14.00
C PHE A 49 -10.28 2.23 13.50
N ARG A 50 -10.46 2.24 12.17
CA ARG A 50 -11.76 2.54 11.56
C ARG A 50 -11.90 1.85 10.21
N TRP A 51 -13.07 1.24 9.98
CA TRP A 51 -13.48 0.79 8.65
C TRP A 51 -13.98 1.97 7.82
N LEU A 52 -13.49 2.08 6.60
CA LEU A 52 -13.94 3.02 5.57
C LEU A 52 -14.75 2.22 4.53
N GLY A 53 -15.96 1.79 4.91
CA GLY A 53 -16.82 0.91 4.11
C GLY A 53 -16.47 -0.58 4.24
N SER A 54 -16.81 -1.38 3.23
CA SER A 54 -16.65 -2.86 3.21
C SER A 54 -15.26 -3.34 2.80
N SER A 55 -14.45 -2.45 2.21
CA SER A 55 -13.24 -2.82 1.46
C SER A 55 -12.00 -2.02 1.85
N VAL A 56 -12.11 -1.08 2.79
CA VAL A 56 -10.97 -0.31 3.27
C VAL A 56 -10.99 -0.24 4.79
N ALA A 57 -9.87 -0.58 5.42
CA ALA A 57 -9.65 -0.33 6.85
C ALA A 57 -8.46 0.60 7.05
N GLU A 58 -8.57 1.49 8.03
CA GLU A 58 -7.56 2.47 8.40
C GLU A 58 -7.10 2.24 9.85
N LEU A 59 -5.78 2.16 10.02
CA LEU A 59 -5.10 2.07 11.32
C LEU A 59 -4.16 3.26 11.48
N GLY A 60 -4.44 4.15 12.42
CA GLY A 60 -3.63 5.34 12.66
C GLY A 60 -2.82 5.25 13.95
N ILE A 61 -1.51 5.50 13.87
CA ILE A 61 -0.61 5.65 15.01
C ILE A 61 -0.16 7.10 15.05
N ALA A 62 -0.84 7.91 15.87
CA ALA A 62 -0.57 9.35 15.96
C ALA A 62 0.77 9.70 16.65
N LYS A 63 1.22 8.85 17.57
CA LYS A 63 2.51 8.99 18.29
C LYS A 63 3.32 7.72 18.11
N ALA A 64 4.00 7.63 16.97
CA ALA A 64 4.88 6.51 16.67
C ALA A 64 6.27 6.70 17.31
N LYS A 65 7.01 5.60 17.47
CA LYS A 65 8.42 5.59 17.87
C LYS A 65 9.28 6.00 16.67
N ARG A 66 10.42 6.65 16.94
CA ARG A 66 11.41 6.99 15.91
C ARG A 66 11.79 5.72 15.12
N PRO A 67 11.93 5.79 13.78
CA PRO A 67 12.01 6.99 12.92
C PRO A 67 10.66 7.64 12.55
N PHE A 68 9.53 7.05 12.93
CA PHE A 68 8.20 7.57 12.62
C PHE A 68 7.74 8.60 13.66
N GLN A 69 7.11 9.69 13.22
CA GLN A 69 6.30 10.57 14.08
C GLN A 69 4.84 10.12 14.07
N ARG A 70 4.32 9.82 12.88
CA ARG A 70 2.96 9.32 12.64
C ARG A 70 3.00 8.24 11.57
N LEU A 71 2.20 7.20 11.73
CA LEU A 71 2.01 6.15 10.72
C LEU A 71 0.51 5.88 10.56
N ASP A 72 -0.02 6.06 9.37
CA ASP A 72 -1.36 5.63 8.97
C ASP A 72 -1.21 4.43 8.02
N THR A 73 -1.80 3.30 8.38
CA THR A 73 -1.82 2.09 7.55
C THR A 73 -3.21 1.86 7.00
N LEU A 74 -3.33 1.79 5.68
CA LEU A 74 -4.60 1.53 4.99
C LEU A 74 -4.55 0.12 4.38
N LEU A 75 -5.51 -0.71 4.75
CA LEU A 75 -5.77 -2.00 4.13
C LEU A 75 -6.81 -1.74 3.04
N VAL A 76 -6.43 -1.86 1.78
CA VAL A 76 -7.34 -1.67 0.65
C VAL A 76 -7.57 -3.02 0.00
N LEU A 77 -8.74 -3.58 0.24
CA LEU A 77 -9.19 -4.82 -0.37
C LEU A 77 -9.80 -4.54 -1.74
N LYS A 78 -9.65 -5.51 -2.64
CA LYS A 78 -10.38 -5.53 -3.90
C LYS A 78 -11.90 -5.51 -3.62
N PRO A 79 -12.68 -4.67 -4.32
CA PRO A 79 -14.13 -4.69 -4.22
C PRO A 79 -14.64 -6.00 -4.82
N ARG A 80 -15.04 -6.94 -3.96
CA ARG A 80 -15.57 -8.27 -4.32
C ARG A 80 -17.08 -8.37 -4.12
N ASP A 81 -17.65 -7.38 -3.46
CA ASP A 81 -19.07 -7.22 -3.14
C ASP A 81 -19.89 -6.86 -4.39
N VAL A 82 -19.35 -6.05 -5.30
CA VAL A 82 -20.03 -5.70 -6.55
C VAL A 82 -19.50 -6.54 -7.71
N PHE A 83 -20.33 -7.43 -8.26
CA PHE A 83 -19.95 -8.38 -9.33
C PHE A 83 -19.24 -7.70 -10.52
N TRP A 84 -19.85 -6.66 -11.08
CA TRP A 84 -19.25 -5.94 -12.22
C TRP A 84 -17.94 -5.21 -11.85
N MET A 85 -17.82 -4.69 -10.63
CA MET A 85 -16.54 -4.11 -10.17
C MET A 85 -15.48 -5.17 -9.97
N THR A 86 -15.86 -6.39 -9.59
CA THR A 86 -14.92 -7.52 -9.44
C THR A 86 -14.28 -7.86 -10.78
N ILE A 87 -15.09 -7.91 -11.85
CA ILE A 87 -14.62 -8.15 -13.22
C ILE A 87 -13.70 -7.02 -13.68
N LEU A 88 -14.11 -5.75 -13.50
CA LEU A 88 -13.27 -4.60 -13.84
C LEU A 88 -11.95 -4.61 -13.05
N ALA A 89 -11.98 -4.98 -11.77
CA ALA A 89 -10.81 -5.06 -10.91
C ALA A 89 -9.88 -6.23 -11.29
N LEU A 90 -10.41 -7.35 -11.82
CA LEU A 90 -9.60 -8.41 -12.44
C LEU A 90 -8.86 -7.88 -13.67
N ILE A 91 -9.56 -7.19 -14.56
CA ILE A 91 -8.97 -6.60 -15.79
C ILE A 91 -7.92 -5.54 -15.43
N GLN A 92 -8.15 -4.75 -14.39
CA GLN A 92 -7.23 -3.69 -13.95
C GLN A 92 -6.06 -4.18 -13.09
N ARG A 93 -5.96 -5.50 -12.81
CA ARG A 93 -4.97 -6.11 -11.89
C ARG A 93 -4.93 -5.40 -10.53
N ARG A 94 -6.12 -5.11 -9.98
CA ARG A 94 -6.25 -4.58 -8.63
C ARG A 94 -6.19 -5.75 -7.64
N ASP A 95 -5.03 -5.86 -7.02
CA ASP A 95 -4.78 -6.79 -5.92
C ASP A 95 -5.13 -6.12 -4.58
N ASP A 96 -5.21 -6.91 -3.51
CA ASP A 96 -5.33 -6.34 -2.16
C ASP A 96 -4.00 -5.68 -1.80
N ILE A 97 -4.04 -4.40 -1.41
CA ILE A 97 -2.85 -3.58 -1.17
C ILE A 97 -2.81 -3.03 0.24
N LEU A 98 -1.65 -3.11 0.86
CA LEU A 98 -1.34 -2.50 2.13
C LEU A 98 -0.59 -1.19 1.86
N ILE A 99 -1.15 -0.07 2.31
CA ILE A 99 -0.58 1.26 2.11
C ILE A 99 -0.09 1.77 3.45
N PHE A 100 1.21 2.04 3.56
CA PHE A 100 1.80 2.73 4.69
C PHE A 100 2.00 4.19 4.33
N ARG A 101 1.44 5.11 5.12
CA ARG A 101 1.67 6.55 5.04
C ARG A 101 2.31 7.02 6.32
N ALA A 102 3.53 7.50 6.23
CA ALA A 102 4.31 7.91 7.37
C ALA A 102 4.73 9.38 7.28
N ALA A 103 4.63 10.07 8.42
CA ALA A 103 5.42 11.27 8.68
C ALA A 103 6.68 10.83 9.42
N LEU A 104 7.84 11.02 8.79
CA LEU A 104 9.14 10.69 9.38
C LEU A 104 9.61 11.81 10.29
N ALA A 105 10.42 11.46 11.30
CA ALA A 105 10.98 12.44 12.22
C ALA A 105 11.94 13.43 11.55
N ALA A 106 12.64 12.98 10.51
CA ALA A 106 13.40 13.82 9.60
C ALA A 106 12.79 13.71 8.20
N PRO A 107 12.51 14.82 7.51
CA PRO A 107 12.02 14.76 6.14
C PRO A 107 13.11 14.21 5.20
N PRO A 108 12.75 13.39 4.19
CA PRO A 108 13.64 12.98 3.11
C PRO A 108 14.22 14.20 2.38
N LEU A 109 15.46 14.07 1.92
CA LEU A 109 16.18 15.15 1.21
C LEU A 109 15.68 15.35 -0.23
N LEU A 110 15.07 14.32 -0.80
CA LEU A 110 14.71 14.24 -2.20
C LEU A 110 13.25 13.80 -2.36
N ASP A 111 12.57 14.45 -3.29
CA ASP A 111 11.27 13.99 -3.77
C ASP A 111 11.49 12.95 -4.86
N LEU A 112 10.96 11.74 -4.68
CA LEU A 112 11.00 10.70 -5.71
C LEU A 112 9.73 9.85 -5.71
N GLU A 113 9.46 9.22 -6.82
CA GLU A 113 8.28 8.38 -7.05
C GLU A 113 8.72 7.13 -7.82
N LEU A 114 8.70 5.98 -7.16
CA LEU A 114 9.00 4.68 -7.76
C LEU A 114 7.69 3.88 -7.82
N ALA A 115 7.23 3.47 -8.99
CA ALA A 115 5.95 2.77 -9.10
C ALA A 115 5.91 1.74 -10.23
N ASP A 116 5.09 0.69 -10.04
CA ASP A 116 4.85 -0.33 -11.06
C ASP A 116 3.82 0.17 -12.09
N PRO A 117 4.21 0.39 -13.36
CA PRO A 117 3.30 0.87 -14.40
C PRO A 117 2.24 -0.17 -14.81
N LYS A 118 2.31 -1.42 -14.34
CA LYS A 118 1.30 -2.45 -14.60
C LYS A 118 0.17 -2.43 -13.57
N THR A 119 0.37 -1.78 -12.44
CA THR A 119 -0.62 -1.70 -11.36
C THR A 119 -1.51 -0.48 -11.50
N TRP A 120 -2.74 -0.54 -10.97
CA TRP A 120 -3.66 0.60 -11.02
C TRP A 120 -3.14 1.80 -10.23
N SER A 121 -2.70 1.61 -8.97
CA SER A 121 -2.20 2.72 -8.15
C SER A 121 -0.88 3.29 -8.67
N GLY A 122 0.00 2.45 -9.22
CA GLY A 122 1.26 2.90 -9.83
C GLY A 122 1.03 3.73 -11.09
N ARG A 123 0.14 3.30 -12.00
CA ARG A 123 -0.21 4.08 -13.21
C ARG A 123 -0.75 5.47 -12.88
N GLU A 124 -1.69 5.56 -11.94
CA GLU A 124 -2.27 6.85 -11.52
C GLU A 124 -1.23 7.75 -10.84
N ALA A 125 -0.30 7.18 -10.08
CA ALA A 125 0.82 7.93 -9.51
C ALA A 125 1.75 8.50 -10.59
N LEU A 126 2.20 7.64 -11.51
CA LEU A 126 3.10 8.02 -12.61
C LEU A 126 2.47 9.08 -13.52
N LYS A 127 1.18 8.95 -13.84
CA LYS A 127 0.44 9.94 -14.63
C LYS A 127 0.44 11.32 -13.96
N ARG A 128 0.22 11.38 -12.64
CA ARG A 128 0.21 12.64 -11.89
C ARG A 128 1.57 13.31 -11.82
N VAL A 129 2.66 12.55 -11.65
CA VAL A 129 4.01 13.14 -11.62
C VAL A 129 4.52 13.50 -13.03
N ALA A 130 4.12 12.75 -14.06
CA ALA A 130 4.42 13.10 -15.45
C ALA A 130 3.81 14.46 -15.85
N GLN A 131 2.58 14.74 -15.39
CA GLN A 131 1.95 16.06 -15.59
C GLN A 131 2.71 17.21 -14.91
N ARG A 132 3.55 16.92 -13.90
CA ARG A 132 4.43 17.91 -13.24
C ARG A 132 5.77 18.07 -13.94
N GLY A 133 6.00 17.40 -15.07
CA GLY A 133 7.23 17.48 -15.84
C GLY A 133 8.43 16.81 -15.17
N TRP A 134 8.20 15.79 -14.34
CA TRP A 134 9.26 15.00 -13.71
C TRP A 134 9.98 14.13 -14.73
N GLU A 135 11.29 13.96 -14.53
CA GLU A 135 12.11 13.04 -15.32
C GLU A 135 11.83 11.61 -14.89
N ALA A 136 11.96 10.67 -15.82
CA ALA A 136 11.68 9.26 -15.59
C ALA A 136 12.83 8.39 -16.06
N THR A 137 13.09 7.32 -15.32
CA THR A 137 13.95 6.22 -15.74
C THR A 137 13.31 4.88 -15.36
N GLU A 138 13.72 3.82 -16.04
CA GLU A 138 13.36 2.47 -15.64
C GLU A 138 14.30 1.99 -14.53
N TYR A 139 13.73 1.36 -13.50
CA TYR A 139 14.47 0.83 -12.37
C TYR A 139 13.92 -0.55 -11.99
N ARG A 140 14.66 -1.62 -12.33
CA ARG A 140 14.30 -3.02 -12.00
C ARG A 140 12.85 -3.40 -12.34
N GLY A 141 12.37 -2.98 -13.52
CA GLY A 141 10.99 -3.23 -13.98
C GLY A 141 9.92 -2.31 -13.38
N LEU A 142 10.31 -1.37 -12.52
CA LEU A 142 9.50 -0.25 -12.04
C LEU A 142 9.88 1.03 -12.79
N ARG A 143 9.06 2.07 -12.68
CA ARG A 143 9.40 3.40 -13.20
C ARG A 143 9.73 4.33 -12.03
N LEU A 144 10.96 4.84 -12.03
CA LEU A 144 11.44 5.84 -11.08
C LEU A 144 11.29 7.22 -11.70
N MET A 145 10.72 8.15 -10.96
CA MET A 145 10.53 9.54 -11.38
C MET A 145 10.98 10.51 -10.28
N ALA A 146 11.58 11.61 -10.69
CA ALA A 146 12.07 12.66 -9.80
C ALA A 146 11.96 14.04 -10.47
N PRO A 147 12.02 15.14 -9.70
CA PRO A 147 12.12 16.48 -10.27
C PRO A 147 13.33 16.61 -11.19
N LYS A 148 13.23 17.52 -12.17
CA LYS A 148 14.28 17.74 -13.19
C LYS A 148 15.65 17.98 -12.56
N GLY A 149 16.68 17.33 -13.09
CA GLY A 149 18.05 17.43 -12.60
C GLY A 149 18.35 16.67 -11.30
N LEU A 150 17.36 16.02 -10.67
CA LEU A 150 17.55 15.22 -9.45
C LEU A 150 17.43 13.71 -9.69
N LEU A 151 17.25 13.28 -10.94
CA LEU A 151 17.07 11.86 -11.29
C LEU A 151 18.25 10.99 -10.87
N HIS A 152 19.49 11.48 -11.04
CA HIS A 152 20.69 10.77 -10.60
C HIS A 152 20.68 10.49 -9.08
N LEU A 153 20.38 11.51 -8.28
CA LEU A 153 20.26 11.37 -6.82
C LEU A 153 19.10 10.44 -6.42
N ALA A 154 18.03 10.39 -7.22
CA ALA A 154 16.91 9.48 -7.00
C ALA A 154 17.34 8.02 -7.20
N VAL A 155 18.11 7.74 -8.26
CA VAL A 155 18.66 6.40 -8.53
C VAL A 155 19.57 5.98 -7.39
N GLU A 156 20.53 6.82 -6.99
CA GLU A 156 21.44 6.54 -5.87
C GLU A 156 20.69 6.31 -4.55
N THR A 157 19.64 7.10 -4.30
CA THR A 157 18.79 6.91 -3.11
C THR A 157 18.07 5.57 -3.16
N VAL A 158 17.46 5.20 -4.29
CA VAL A 158 16.74 3.92 -4.40
C VAL A 158 17.71 2.73 -4.35
N ASP A 159 18.92 2.85 -4.90
CA ASP A 159 19.95 1.81 -4.81
C ASP A 159 20.38 1.55 -3.37
N ARG A 160 20.57 2.60 -2.56
CA ARG A 160 20.84 2.45 -1.12
C ARG A 160 19.67 1.78 -0.38
N LEU A 161 18.44 2.09 -0.79
CA LEU A 161 17.23 1.50 -0.21
C LEU A 161 16.93 0.10 -0.75
N ALA A 162 17.65 -0.41 -1.76
CA ALA A 162 17.29 -1.66 -2.43
C ALA A 162 17.30 -2.86 -1.48
N SER A 163 18.30 -2.95 -0.59
CA SER A 163 18.41 -4.02 0.42
C SER A 163 17.27 -3.97 1.45
N PRO A 164 17.04 -2.86 2.19
CA PRO A 164 15.93 -2.79 3.14
C PRO A 164 14.56 -2.90 2.45
N MET A 165 14.43 -2.46 1.20
CA MET A 165 13.21 -2.68 0.43
C MET A 165 12.97 -4.17 0.18
N GLN A 166 13.98 -4.89 -0.31
CA GLN A 166 13.86 -6.32 -0.59
C GLN A 166 13.55 -7.13 0.67
N ALA A 167 14.09 -6.73 1.83
CA ALA A 167 13.78 -7.35 3.12
C ALA A 167 12.33 -7.16 3.55
N LEU A 168 11.72 -6.00 3.25
CA LEU A 168 10.32 -5.72 3.59
C LEU A 168 9.34 -6.43 2.65
N SER A 169 9.59 -6.43 1.34
CA SER A 169 8.72 -7.10 0.38
C SER A 169 9.45 -7.46 -0.90
N ALA A 170 9.17 -8.66 -1.43
CA ALA A 170 9.66 -9.07 -2.74
C ALA A 170 9.07 -8.25 -3.91
N ARG A 171 7.91 -7.62 -3.71
CA ARG A 171 7.22 -6.83 -4.74
C ARG A 171 6.75 -5.49 -4.19
N TYR A 172 7.07 -4.43 -4.94
CA TYR A 172 6.62 -3.07 -4.67
C TYR A 172 5.62 -2.64 -5.72
N ILE A 173 4.53 -2.02 -5.26
CA ILE A 173 3.53 -1.42 -6.15
C ILE A 173 3.87 0.05 -6.33
N ARG A 174 4.23 0.73 -5.22
CA ARG A 174 4.57 2.15 -5.18
C ARG A 174 5.44 2.46 -3.97
N LEU A 175 6.42 3.32 -4.15
CA LEU A 175 7.20 3.97 -3.10
C LEU A 175 7.29 5.45 -3.46
N ASN A 176 6.93 6.30 -2.52
CA ASN A 176 6.90 7.74 -2.70
C ASN A 176 7.62 8.38 -1.52
N LEU A 177 8.61 9.22 -1.82
CA LEU A 177 9.27 10.08 -0.86
C LEU A 177 8.96 11.54 -1.19
N ARG A 178 8.62 12.30 -0.15
CA ARG A 178 8.33 13.74 -0.25
C ARG A 178 8.98 14.48 0.92
N LYS A 179 9.41 15.71 0.68
CA LYS A 179 9.86 16.66 1.71
C LYS A 179 8.72 17.07 2.66
N THR A 180 7.49 17.02 2.19
CA THR A 180 6.29 17.37 2.97
C THR A 180 5.55 16.12 3.45
N ALA A 181 4.83 16.25 4.57
CA ALA A 181 4.02 15.16 5.11
C ALA A 181 2.79 14.89 4.22
N PRO A 182 2.44 13.61 3.98
CA PRO A 182 3.17 12.39 4.35
C PRO A 182 4.46 12.22 3.54
N ASN A 183 5.58 12.09 4.25
CA ASN A 183 6.93 12.12 3.69
C ASN A 183 7.36 10.77 3.10
N LEU A 184 6.74 9.68 3.56
CA LEU A 184 6.97 8.32 3.09
C LEU A 184 5.61 7.68 2.83
N GLU A 185 5.37 7.22 1.61
CA GLU A 185 4.20 6.42 1.26
C GLU A 185 4.64 5.16 0.51
N ILE A 186 4.24 3.99 1.00
CA ILE A 186 4.60 2.68 0.42
C ILE A 186 3.33 1.90 0.16
N HIS A 187 3.17 1.35 -1.05
CA HIS A 187 2.09 0.45 -1.42
C HIS A 187 2.69 -0.92 -1.68
N LEU A 188 2.25 -1.91 -0.93
CA LEU A 188 2.72 -3.29 -0.98
C LEU A 188 1.54 -4.23 -1.22
N PRO A 189 1.74 -5.39 -1.85
CA PRO A 189 0.73 -6.45 -1.84
C PRO A 189 0.48 -6.90 -0.39
N PHE A 190 -0.71 -7.45 -0.12
CA PHE A 190 -0.97 -8.06 1.18
C PHE A 190 0.08 -9.14 1.49
N PRO A 191 0.74 -9.07 2.67
CA PRO A 191 1.63 -10.14 3.09
C PRO A 191 0.82 -11.42 3.32
N ASN A 192 1.45 -12.57 3.15
CA ASN A 192 0.82 -13.85 3.48
C ASN A 192 1.02 -14.11 4.98
N PRO A 193 -0.02 -14.04 5.83
CA PRO A 193 0.14 -14.18 7.28
C PRO A 193 0.65 -15.56 7.72
N ARG A 194 0.69 -16.55 6.82
CA ARG A 194 1.22 -17.89 7.08
C ARG A 194 2.72 -18.02 6.82
N GLU A 195 3.28 -17.17 5.97
CA GLU A 195 4.68 -17.25 5.52
C GLU A 195 5.52 -16.12 6.11
N THR A 196 4.89 -15.00 6.47
CA THR A 196 5.57 -13.81 6.96
C THR A 196 5.16 -13.56 8.41
N ASP A 197 6.13 -13.47 9.31
CA ASP A 197 5.90 -13.04 10.68
C ASP A 197 5.69 -11.52 10.74
N ALA A 198 4.70 -11.09 11.53
CA ALA A 198 4.34 -9.68 11.65
C ALA A 198 5.45 -8.84 12.28
N LYS A 199 6.10 -9.33 13.34
CA LYS A 199 7.17 -8.57 14.01
C LYS A 199 8.33 -8.34 13.05
N THR A 200 8.72 -9.37 12.33
CA THR A 200 9.78 -9.30 11.32
C THR A 200 9.41 -8.30 10.22
N TYR A 201 8.19 -8.35 9.70
CA TYR A 201 7.72 -7.43 8.66
C TYR A 201 7.74 -5.95 9.11
N PHE A 202 7.22 -5.67 10.31
CA PHE A 202 7.24 -4.31 10.87
C PHE A 202 8.64 -3.86 11.29
N GLN A 203 9.54 -4.79 11.63
CA GLN A 203 10.95 -4.50 11.84
C GLN A 203 11.62 -4.09 10.53
N SER A 204 11.40 -4.82 9.43
CA SER A 204 11.89 -4.43 8.10
C SER A 204 11.32 -3.07 7.64
N LEU A 205 10.07 -2.75 8.00
CA LEU A 205 9.49 -1.44 7.75
C LEU A 205 10.21 -0.32 8.55
N LEU A 206 10.55 -0.59 9.82
CA LEU A 206 11.36 0.33 10.64
C LEU A 206 12.74 0.53 10.04
N ASP A 207 13.40 -0.54 9.60
CA ASP A 207 14.74 -0.49 9.04
C ASP A 207 14.77 0.26 7.71
N LEU A 208 13.75 0.07 6.86
CA LEU A 208 13.55 0.89 5.67
C LEU A 208 13.38 2.37 6.00
N ALA A 209 12.54 2.70 6.99
CA ALA A 209 12.34 4.09 7.40
C ALA A 209 13.58 4.71 8.05
N ARG A 210 14.43 3.92 8.72
CA ARG A 210 15.74 4.36 9.21
C ARG A 210 16.67 4.65 8.05
N ALA A 211 16.77 3.75 7.07
CA ALA A 211 17.60 3.95 5.89
C ALA A 211 17.19 5.18 5.07
N VAL A 212 15.89 5.52 5.04
CA VAL A 212 15.40 6.79 4.43
C VAL A 212 15.85 8.03 5.22
N ASN A 213 15.94 7.92 6.55
CA ASN A 213 16.35 9.02 7.43
C ASN A 213 17.87 9.17 7.54
N GLU A 214 18.64 8.12 7.27
CA GLU A 214 20.10 8.14 7.33
C GLU A 214 20.64 9.15 6.30
N ARG A 215 21.04 10.30 6.83
CA ARG A 215 21.80 11.32 6.10
C ARG A 215 23.22 10.79 5.95
N ASN A 216 23.76 10.88 4.73
CA ASN A 216 25.15 10.59 4.41
C ASN A 216 26.06 11.02 5.57
N SER A 217 26.62 10.03 6.28
CA SER A 217 27.83 10.23 7.08
C SER A 217 29.01 10.18 6.12
#